data_AF-A0A060Z867-F1
#
_entry.id   AF-A0A060Z867-F1
#
_cell.length_a   1.000
_cell.length_b   1.000
_cell.length_c   1.000
_cell.angle_alpha   90.00
_cell.angle_beta   90.00
_cell.angle_gamma   90.00
#
_symmetry.space_group_name_H-M   'P 1'
#
loop_
_entity.id
_entity.type
_entity.pdbx_description
1 polymer ?
#
loop_
_entity_poly.entity_id
_entity_poly.type
_entity_poly.pdbx_seq_one_letter_code
_entity_poly.pdbx_strand_id
1 'polypeptide(L)'
;MVCFILSLLNVSRLAHKDDCLDRKLYPLLTHKHRVMTRKCAVCHVYIGRWLTTNDPFAPNDPCLFCERCFRMLHYDEKGNKLGQFLAYPYVDPGAFN
;
A
#
# COMPACT_ATOMS: atom_id res chain seq x y z
N MET A 1 21.97 32.84 -1.97
CA MET A 1 21.04 33.59 -1.11
C MET A 1 19.72 32.85 -1.19
N VAL A 2 19.32 32.28 -0.06
CA VAL A 2 18.31 31.23 0.05
C VAL A 2 16.93 31.87 -0.01
N CYS A 3 16.13 31.60 -1.04
CA CYS A 3 14.69 31.88 -0.99
C CYS A 3 13.99 30.62 -0.47
N PHE A 4 14.07 30.45 0.85
CA PHE A 4 13.13 29.63 1.61
C PHE A 4 11.75 30.26 1.43
N ILE A 5 10.87 29.66 0.63
CA ILE A 5 9.43 29.80 0.86
C ILE A 5 8.87 28.39 1.03
N LEU A 6 9.01 27.95 2.28
CA LEU A 6 8.24 26.89 2.90
C LEU A 6 6.76 27.32 2.85
N SER A 7 5.93 26.44 2.28
CA SER A 7 4.52 26.20 2.60
C SER A 7 3.59 27.42 2.70
N LEU A 8 2.47 27.39 1.97
CA LEU A 8 1.14 27.35 2.58
C LEU A 8 0.06 27.13 1.52
N LEU A 9 -0.85 26.23 1.91
CA LEU A 9 -2.11 25.86 1.32
C LEU A 9 -2.95 27.08 0.86
N ASN A 10 -3.67 26.92 -0.25
CA ASN A 10 -4.82 27.74 -0.68
C ASN A 10 -4.60 29.24 -0.99
N VAL A 11 -4.27 29.55 -2.25
CA VAL A 11 -4.87 30.71 -2.92
C VAL A 11 -5.17 30.32 -4.37
N SER A 12 -6.45 30.39 -4.73
CA SER A 12 -6.96 30.41 -6.09
C SER A 12 -6.08 31.29 -6.99
N ARG A 13 -5.27 30.67 -7.86
CA ARG A 13 -4.44 31.40 -8.82
C ARG A 13 -5.34 32.13 -9.81
N LEU A 14 -5.52 33.43 -9.59
CA LEU A 14 -5.90 34.38 -10.63
C LEU A 14 -4.77 34.36 -11.68
N ALA A 15 -5.02 33.78 -12.84
CA ALA A 15 -4.04 33.71 -13.91
C ALA A 15 -3.76 35.13 -14.45
N HIS A 16 -2.59 35.70 -14.15
CA HIS A 16 -2.12 36.93 -14.76
C HIS A 16 -1.54 36.63 -16.16
N LYS A 17 -1.73 37.55 -17.11
CA LYS A 17 -1.32 37.43 -18.52
C LYS A 17 0.20 37.28 -18.78
N ASP A 18 1.03 37.31 -17.74
CA ASP A 18 2.50 37.22 -17.83
C ASP A 18 3.07 35.97 -17.16
N ASP A 19 2.22 35.10 -16.60
CA ASP A 19 2.70 33.81 -16.12
C ASP A 19 3.08 32.94 -17.34
N CYS A 20 4.36 32.61 -17.45
CA CYS A 20 4.89 31.65 -18.40
C CYS A 20 4.06 30.35 -18.31
N LEU A 21 3.13 30.19 -19.25
CA LEU A 21 2.31 29.00 -19.48
C LEU A 21 3.13 27.84 -20.08
N ASP A 22 4.39 27.70 -19.65
CA ASP A 22 5.27 26.67 -20.17
C ASP A 22 4.90 25.34 -19.50
N ARG A 23 3.97 24.62 -20.15
CA ARG A 23 3.60 23.24 -19.82
C ARG A 23 4.80 22.28 -19.78
N LYS A 24 5.98 22.67 -20.27
CA LYS A 24 7.21 21.85 -20.17
C LYS A 24 7.89 21.93 -18.80
N LEU A 25 7.69 23.00 -18.02
CA LEU A 25 8.29 23.16 -16.68
C LEU A 25 7.48 22.46 -15.58
N TYR A 26 6.25 22.08 -15.88
CA TYR A 26 5.44 21.20 -15.06
C TYR A 26 5.27 19.89 -15.81
N PRO A 27 6.18 18.91 -15.66
CA PRO A 27 5.86 17.54 -16.03
C PRO A 27 4.65 17.15 -15.18
N LEU A 28 3.47 17.36 -15.76
CA LEU A 28 2.21 16.88 -15.22
C LEU A 28 2.42 15.39 -15.08
N LEU A 29 2.60 14.96 -13.83
CA LEU A 29 2.83 13.59 -13.42
C LEU A 29 1.53 12.82 -13.70
N THR A 30 1.24 12.63 -14.98
CA THR A 30 -0.04 12.20 -15.55
C THR A 30 -0.29 10.73 -15.29
N HIS A 31 0.76 9.98 -14.96
CA HIS A 31 0.69 8.58 -14.59
C HIS A 31 1.63 8.32 -13.41
N LYS A 32 1.17 8.57 -12.18
CA LYS A 32 1.65 7.73 -11.07
C LYS A 32 1.03 6.36 -11.33
N HIS A 33 1.86 5.36 -11.62
CA HIS A 33 1.43 3.96 -11.52
C HIS A 33 0.94 3.80 -10.08
N ARG A 34 -0.38 3.85 -9.88
CA ARG A 34 -0.96 3.80 -8.55
C ARG A 34 -0.78 2.36 -8.10
N VAL A 35 0.33 2.12 -7.42
CA VAL A 35 0.64 0.78 -6.93
C VAL A 35 -0.49 0.40 -6.00
N MET A 36 -1.29 -0.57 -6.44
CA MET A 36 -2.52 -0.92 -5.76
C MET A 36 -2.17 -1.74 -4.54
N THR A 37 -2.40 -1.19 -3.35
CA THR A 37 -2.08 -1.89 -2.12
C THR A 37 -2.98 -3.12 -1.98
N ARG A 38 -2.39 -4.29 -1.71
CA ARG A 38 -3.16 -5.53 -1.55
C ARG A 38 -3.56 -5.70 -0.09
N LYS A 39 -4.86 -5.57 0.16
CA LYS A 39 -5.44 -5.75 1.51
C LYS A 39 -5.58 -7.22 1.87
N CYS A 40 -5.64 -7.50 3.17
CA CYS A 40 -5.96 -8.81 3.72
C CYS A 40 -7.29 -9.32 3.17
N ALA A 41 -7.32 -10.58 2.72
CA ALA A 41 -8.51 -11.24 2.18
C ALA A 41 -9.55 -11.59 3.26
N VAL A 42 -9.20 -11.54 4.54
CA VAL A 42 -10.12 -11.85 5.66
C VAL A 42 -10.77 -10.58 6.19
N CYS A 43 -9.96 -9.59 6.59
CA CYS A 43 -10.50 -8.39 7.23
C CYS A 43 -10.74 -7.23 6.25
N HIS A 44 -10.06 -7.20 5.10
CA HIS A 44 -10.09 -6.08 4.14
C HIS A 44 -9.76 -4.68 4.73
N VAL A 45 -9.31 -4.60 5.99
CA VAL A 45 -8.93 -3.36 6.67
C VAL A 45 -7.44 -3.08 6.48
N TYR A 46 -6.60 -4.07 6.82
CA TYR A 46 -5.15 -3.92 6.85
C TYR A 46 -4.50 -4.45 5.58
N ILE A 47 -3.33 -3.91 5.24
CA ILE A 47 -2.49 -4.38 4.13
C ILE A 47 -2.01 -5.80 4.47
N GLY A 48 -2.04 -6.69 3.47
CA GLY A 48 -1.54 -8.05 3.61
C GLY A 48 -0.02 -8.05 3.73
N ARG A 49 0.50 -8.86 4.65
CA ARG A 49 1.94 -9.02 4.93
C ARG A 49 2.41 -10.46 4.76
N TRP A 50 1.48 -11.41 4.75
CA TRP A 50 1.77 -12.83 4.65
C TRP A 50 0.99 -13.41 3.50
N LEU A 51 1.71 -14.04 2.58
CA LEU A 51 1.13 -14.85 1.51
C LEU A 51 1.22 -16.30 1.95
N THR A 52 0.09 -16.99 1.94
CA THR A 52 0.00 -18.41 2.28
C THR A 52 -0.33 -19.21 1.04
N THR A 53 0.27 -20.41 0.96
CA THR A 53 -0.02 -21.40 -0.08
C THR A 53 -0.23 -22.78 0.53
N ASN A 54 -1.04 -23.60 -0.13
CA ASN A 54 -1.47 -24.92 0.36
C ASN A 54 -2.08 -24.85 1.76
N ASP A 55 -2.85 -23.80 2.06
CA ASP A 55 -3.55 -23.66 3.33
C ASP A 55 -4.97 -24.24 3.23
N PRO A 56 -5.29 -25.34 3.93
CA PRO A 56 -6.64 -25.90 3.94
C PRO A 56 -7.67 -25.00 4.66
N PHE A 57 -7.22 -24.04 5.46
CA PHE A 57 -8.09 -23.09 6.17
C PHE A 57 -8.34 -21.81 5.37
N ALA A 58 -7.58 -21.58 4.29
CA ALA A 58 -7.76 -20.40 3.46
C ALA A 58 -8.95 -20.58 2.51
N PRO A 59 -9.72 -19.50 2.25
CA PRO A 59 -10.81 -19.54 1.28
C PRO A 59 -10.32 -19.65 -0.18
N ASN A 60 -9.05 -19.30 -0.44
CA ASN A 60 -8.42 -19.34 -1.76
C ASN A 60 -6.94 -19.70 -1.61
N ASP A 61 -6.35 -20.28 -2.64
CA ASP A 61 -4.91 -20.59 -2.70
C ASP A 61 -4.29 -19.95 -3.95
N PRO A 62 -3.33 -19.00 -3.84
CA PRO A 62 -2.75 -18.42 -2.64
C PRO A 62 -3.62 -17.33 -1.97
N CYS A 63 -3.51 -17.19 -0.63
CA CYS A 63 -4.24 -16.18 0.14
C CYS A 63 -3.31 -15.17 0.84
N LEU A 64 -3.74 -13.91 0.87
CA LEU A 64 -3.03 -12.79 1.48
C LEU A 64 -3.67 -12.39 2.82
N PHE A 65 -2.89 -12.45 3.89
CA PHE A 65 -3.32 -12.13 5.24
C PHE A 65 -2.51 -10.97 5.83
N CYS A 66 -3.17 -10.12 6.62
CA CYS A 66 -2.44 -9.22 7.52
C CYS A 66 -1.88 -10.02 8.70
N GLU A 67 -0.91 -9.44 9.40
CA GLU A 67 -0.22 -10.08 10.54
C GLU A 67 -1.18 -10.61 11.62
N ARG A 68 -2.21 -9.83 11.96
CA ARG A 68 -3.21 -10.24 12.96
C ARG A 68 -4.04 -11.43 12.49
N CYS A 69 -4.60 -11.36 11.27
CA CYS A 69 -5.40 -12.44 10.72
C CYS A 69 -4.58 -13.72 10.51
N PHE A 70 -3.33 -13.57 10.06
CA PHE A 70 -2.40 -14.69 9.90
C PHE A 70 -2.19 -15.41 11.23
N ARG A 71 -1.90 -14.69 12.31
CA ARG A 71 -1.70 -15.29 13.63
C ARG A 71 -2.97 -15.93 14.19
N MET A 72 -4.12 -15.26 14.08
CA MET A 72 -5.39 -15.80 14.59
C MET A 72 -5.86 -17.06 13.86
N LEU A 73 -5.62 -17.16 12.55
CA LEU A 73 -6.06 -18.32 11.77
C LEU A 73 -5.10 -19.51 11.92
N HIS A 74 -3.80 -19.25 11.97
CA HIS A 74 -2.80 -20.30 11.85
C HIS A 74 -2.07 -20.65 13.14
N TYR A 75 -2.22 -19.85 14.20
CA TYR A 75 -1.54 -20.07 15.47
C TYR A 75 -2.54 -20.05 16.63
N ASP A 76 -2.35 -20.98 17.55
CA ASP A 76 -3.05 -20.98 18.84
C ASP A 76 -2.54 -19.84 19.75
N GLU A 77 -3.25 -19.55 20.83
CA GLU A 77 -2.84 -18.61 21.89
C GLU A 77 -1.45 -18.95 22.46
N LYS A 78 -1.10 -20.24 22.46
CA LYS A 78 0.22 -20.75 22.88
C LYS A 78 1.31 -20.62 21.81
N GLY A 79 0.98 -20.14 20.61
CA GLY A 79 1.92 -20.01 19.49
C GLY A 79 2.18 -21.30 18.71
N ASN A 80 1.35 -22.33 18.91
CA ASN A 80 1.43 -23.58 18.16
C ASN A 80 0.79 -23.42 16.78
N LYS A 81 1.45 -23.93 15.73
CA LYS A 81 0.94 -23.88 14.35
C LYS A 81 -0.23 -24.86 14.18
N LEU A 82 -1.38 -24.37 13.73
CA LEU A 82 -2.64 -25.12 13.61
C LEU A 82 -2.83 -25.87 12.28
N GLY A 83 -1.78 -25.99 11.47
CA GLY A 83 -1.87 -26.70 10.19
C GLY A 83 -0.54 -26.78 9.43
N GLN A 84 -0.56 -27.56 8.35
CA GLN A 84 0.53 -27.61 7.39
C GLN A 84 0.21 -26.66 6.24
N PHE A 85 0.87 -25.51 6.24
CA PHE A 85 0.79 -24.51 5.16
C PHE A 85 2.17 -23.90 4.95
N LEU A 86 2.39 -23.34 3.76
CA LEU A 86 3.59 -22.58 3.42
C LEU A 86 3.25 -21.09 3.54
N ALA A 87 4.07 -20.33 4.26
CA ALA A 87 3.88 -18.89 4.41
C ALA A 87 5.13 -18.13 3.98
N TYR A 88 4.92 -17.11 3.16
CA TYR A 88 5.96 -16.25 2.62
C TYR A 88 5.68 -14.80 3.04
N PRO A 89 6.71 -14.03 3.43
CA PRO A 89 6.55 -12.60 3.65
C PRO A 89 6.18 -11.93 2.33
N TYR A 90 5.13 -11.12 2.36
CA TYR A 90 4.68 -10.31 1.24
C TYR A 90 4.93 -8.84 1.54
N VAL A 91 5.67 -8.17 0.66
CA VAL A 91 5.88 -6.73 0.74
C VAL A 91 4.99 -6.06 -0.29
N ASP A 92 4.12 -5.18 0.19
CA ASP A 92 3.27 -4.40 -0.68
C ASP A 92 4.14 -3.50 -1.56
N PRO A 93 4.01 -3.54 -2.89
CA PRO A 93 4.87 -2.73 -3.75
C PRO A 93 4.60 -1.23 -3.60
N GLY A 94 3.46 -0.84 -3.00
CA GLY A 94 3.14 0.56 -2.68
C GLY A 94 3.89 1.08 -1.45
N ALA A 95 4.60 0.23 -0.71
CA ALA A 95 5.44 0.65 0.41
C ALA A 95 6.68 1.46 -0.01
N PHE A 96 7.08 1.39 -1.28
CA PHE A 96 8.30 2.02 -1.80
C PHE A 96 8.06 3.36 -2.53
N ASN A 97 6.86 3.96 -2.42
CA ASN A 97 6.43 5.08 -3.25
C ASN A 97 6.17 6.38 -2.46
#